data_AF-A0A2N5KPA3-F1
#
_entry.id   AF-A0A2N5KPA3-F1
#
_cell.length_a   1.000
_cell.length_b   1.000
_cell.length_c   1.000
_cell.angle_alpha   90.00
_cell.angle_beta   90.00
_cell.angle_gamma   90.00
#
_symmetry.space_group_name_H-M   'P 1'
#
loop_
_entity.id
_entity.type
_entity.pdbx_description
1 polymer ?
#
loop_
_entity_poly.entity_id
_entity_poly.type
_entity_poly.pdbx_seq_one_letter_code
_entity_poly.pdbx_strand_id
1 'polypeptide(L)'
;MIARSLNELANMLAEQGKYDEARPLYERALAIFEKAHGKSHLDIAMVLTNFAGMLNDSGAHDKARSMYERAEAIFNEVEEE
;
A
#
# COMPACT_ATOMS: atom_id res chain seq x y z
N MET A 1 -12.63 5.69 5.45
CA MET A 1 -13.31 5.86 4.15
C MET A 1 -12.42 6.55 3.11
N ILE A 2 -11.95 7.79 3.36
CA ILE A 2 -11.10 8.52 2.39
C ILE A 2 -9.84 7.73 1.96
N ALA A 3 -9.14 7.08 2.90
CA ALA A 3 -7.96 6.28 2.57
C ALA A 3 -8.25 5.10 1.64
N ARG A 4 -9.38 4.40 1.82
CA ARG A 4 -9.81 3.32 0.90
C ARG A 4 -10.05 3.87 -0.50
N SER A 5 -10.78 4.97 -0.61
CA SER A 5 -11.04 5.60 -1.91
C SER A 5 -9.76 6.06 -2.61
N LEU A 6 -8.76 6.57 -1.86
CA LEU A 6 -7.45 6.92 -2.42
C LEU A 6 -6.69 5.68 -2.91
N ASN A 7 -6.70 4.59 -2.15
CA ASN A 7 -6.10 3.32 -2.56
C ASN A 7 -6.74 2.77 -3.84
N GLU A 8 -8.08 2.77 -3.93
CA GLU A 8 -8.78 2.30 -5.14
C GLU A 8 -8.46 3.18 -6.36
N LEU A 9 -8.43 4.51 -6.20
CA LEU A 9 -8.04 5.40 -7.31
C LEU A 9 -6.58 5.17 -7.73
N ALA A 10 -5.68 4.92 -6.78
CA ALA A 10 -4.29 4.58 -7.06
C ALA A 10 -4.17 3.28 -7.85
N ASN A 11 -4.91 2.23 -7.47
CA ASN A 11 -4.98 0.96 -8.21
C ASN A 11 -5.42 1.19 -9.66
N MET A 12 -6.51 1.93 -9.87
CA MET A 12 -7.02 2.21 -11.21
C MET A 12 -6.02 2.98 -12.08
N LEU A 13 -5.23 3.87 -11.50
CA LEU A 13 -4.19 4.61 -12.21
C LEU A 13 -2.97 3.72 -12.52
N ALA A 14 -2.59 2.87 -11.57
CA ALA A 14 -1.51 1.89 -11.75
C ALA A 14 -1.81 0.91 -12.89
N GLU A 15 -3.04 0.39 -12.96
CA GLU A 15 -3.51 -0.49 -14.05
C GLU A 15 -3.46 0.20 -15.43
N GLN A 16 -3.55 1.52 -15.48
CA GLN A 16 -3.39 2.33 -16.70
C GLN A 16 -1.91 2.67 -17.00
N GLY A 17 -0.96 2.21 -16.19
CA GLY A 17 0.46 2.56 -16.28
C GLY A 17 0.80 3.97 -15.80
N LYS A 18 -0.15 4.68 -15.16
CA LYS A 18 0.03 6.06 -14.66
C LYS A 18 0.65 6.07 -13.27
N TYR A 19 1.84 5.50 -13.14
CA TYR A 19 2.49 5.30 -11.85
C TYR A 19 2.81 6.60 -11.11
N ASP A 20 3.17 7.66 -11.83
CA ASP A 20 3.47 8.97 -11.24
C ASP A 20 2.23 9.62 -10.58
N GLU A 21 1.04 9.33 -11.09
CA GLU A 21 -0.23 9.80 -10.52
C GLU A 21 -0.71 8.87 -9.39
N ALA A 22 -0.51 7.56 -9.51
CA ALA A 22 -0.92 6.57 -8.51
C ALA A 22 -0.13 6.68 -7.20
N ARG A 23 1.20 6.87 -7.31
CA ARG A 23 2.12 6.89 -6.18
C ARG A 23 1.73 7.85 -5.03
N PRO A 24 1.48 9.15 -5.26
CA PRO A 24 1.12 10.06 -4.18
C PRO A 24 -0.22 9.69 -3.51
N LEU A 25 -1.10 8.98 -4.21
CA LEU A 25 -2.37 8.51 -3.64
C LEU A 25 -2.16 7.33 -2.69
N TYR A 26 -1.32 6.36 -3.05
CA TYR A 26 -0.92 5.29 -2.12
C TYR A 26 -0.23 5.86 -0.87
N GLU A 27 0.73 6.77 -1.04
CA GLU A 27 1.46 7.40 0.07
C GLU A 27 0.48 8.12 1.02
N ARG A 28 -0.51 8.82 0.47
CA ARG A 28 -1.54 9.51 1.27
C ARG A 28 -2.52 8.54 1.94
N ALA A 29 -2.93 7.47 1.27
CA ALA A 29 -3.78 6.43 1.85
C ALA A 29 -3.08 5.77 3.04
N LEU A 30 -1.80 5.42 2.86
CA LEU A 30 -0.96 4.81 3.89
C LEU A 30 -0.84 5.72 5.12
N ALA A 31 -0.49 7.01 4.91
CA ALA A 31 -0.35 7.97 6.01
C ALA A 31 -1.67 8.18 6.80
N ILE A 32 -2.83 8.16 6.12
CA ILE A 32 -4.13 8.28 6.79
C ILE A 32 -4.41 7.03 7.64
N PHE A 33 -4.18 5.83 7.10
CA PHE A 33 -4.41 4.61 7.86
C PHE A 33 -3.45 4.46 9.04
N GLU A 34 -2.17 4.79 8.85
CA GLU A 34 -1.19 4.78 9.93
C GLU A 34 -1.58 5.74 11.06
N LYS A 35 -2.11 6.91 10.72
CA LYS A 35 -2.61 7.87 11.71
C LYS A 35 -3.87 7.38 12.42
N ALA A 36 -4.74 6.66 11.73
CA ALA A 36 -6.03 6.21 12.26
C ALA A 36 -5.91 4.95 13.14
N HIS A 37 -5.03 4.02 12.76
CA HIS A 37 -4.97 2.67 13.35
C HIS A 37 -3.63 2.35 14.02
N GLY A 38 -2.63 3.23 13.94
CA GLY A 38 -1.26 2.89 14.30
C GLY A 38 -0.54 2.18 13.17
N LYS A 39 0.61 1.54 13.43
CA LYS A 39 1.47 0.99 12.37
C LYS A 39 1.13 -0.45 11.94
N SER A 40 0.32 -1.15 12.73
CA SER A 40 -0.08 -2.54 12.48
C SER A 40 -1.60 -2.63 12.39
N HIS A 41 -2.10 -2.79 11.17
CA HIS A 41 -3.53 -2.94 10.86
C HIS A 41 -3.70 -3.51 9.44
N LEU A 42 -4.69 -4.37 9.23
CA LEU A 42 -4.90 -5.02 7.92
C LEU A 42 -5.12 -4.04 6.76
N ASP A 43 -5.80 -2.90 6.99
CA ASP A 43 -5.93 -1.86 5.96
C ASP A 43 -4.57 -1.30 5.50
N ILE A 44 -3.55 -1.27 6.38
CA ILE A 44 -2.19 -0.82 6.05
C ILE A 44 -1.50 -1.88 5.19
N ALA A 45 -1.62 -3.16 5.57
CA ALA A 45 -1.07 -4.27 4.79
C ALA A 45 -1.66 -4.32 3.37
N MET A 46 -2.96 -4.06 3.20
CA MET A 46 -3.60 -3.96 1.89
C MET A 46 -3.00 -2.84 1.03
N VAL A 47 -2.83 -1.63 1.57
CA VAL A 47 -2.24 -0.51 0.83
C VAL A 47 -0.79 -0.81 0.45
N LEU A 48 -0.01 -1.39 1.36
CA LEU A 48 1.39 -1.76 1.11
C LEU A 48 1.51 -2.79 -0.02
N THR A 49 0.67 -3.83 -0.03
CA THR A 49 0.66 -4.86 -1.09
C THR A 49 0.37 -4.26 -2.47
N ASN A 50 -0.64 -3.40 -2.55
CA ASN A 50 -1.02 -2.76 -3.82
C ASN A 50 0.07 -1.80 -4.32
N PHE A 51 0.61 -0.98 -3.41
CA PHE A 51 1.67 -0.05 -3.75
C PHE A 51 2.96 -0.78 -4.15
N ALA A 52 3.28 -1.89 -3.50
CA ALA A 52 4.39 -2.76 -3.87
C ALA A 52 4.20 -3.36 -5.28
N GLY A 53 2.99 -3.77 -5.63
CA GLY A 53 2.65 -4.22 -6.99
C GLY A 53 2.95 -3.15 -8.04
N MET A 54 2.45 -1.93 -7.82
CA MET A 54 2.74 -0.79 -8.69
C MET A 54 4.25 -0.47 -8.77
N LEU A 55 4.99 -0.57 -7.66
CA LEU A 55 6.44 -0.38 -7.65
C LEU A 55 7.16 -1.46 -8.45
N ASN A 56 6.70 -2.70 -8.39
CA ASN A 56 7.24 -3.79 -9.17
C ASN A 56 7.01 -3.58 -10.68
N ASP A 57 5.82 -3.14 -11.07
CA ASP A 57 5.46 -2.88 -12.47
C ASP A 57 6.18 -1.66 -13.05
N SER A 58 6.58 -0.71 -12.21
CA SER A 58 7.43 0.43 -12.58
C SER A 58 8.95 0.13 -12.52
N GLY A 59 9.34 -1.11 -12.20
CA GLY A 59 10.74 -1.56 -12.15
C GLY A 59 11.47 -1.25 -10.83
N ALA A 60 10.78 -0.71 -9.83
CA ALA A 60 11.33 -0.39 -8.52
C ALA A 60 11.28 -1.59 -7.55
N HIS A 61 11.88 -2.71 -7.95
CA HIS A 61 11.79 -4.01 -7.25
C HIS A 61 12.27 -3.98 -5.79
N ASP A 62 13.35 -3.26 -5.48
CA ASP A 62 13.88 -3.21 -4.11
C ASP A 62 12.89 -2.53 -3.14
N LYS A 63 12.22 -1.47 -3.60
CA LYS A 63 11.20 -0.77 -2.80
C LYS A 63 9.94 -1.61 -2.66
N ALA A 64 9.54 -2.30 -3.73
CA ALA A 64 8.41 -3.24 -3.69
C ALA A 64 8.65 -4.33 -2.64
N ARG A 65 9.86 -4.92 -2.61
CA ARG A 65 10.22 -5.96 -1.64
C ARG A 65 10.04 -5.47 -0.20
N SER A 66 10.61 -4.32 0.16
CA SER A 66 10.47 -3.79 1.53
C SER A 66 9.01 -3.52 1.92
N MET A 67 8.15 -3.18 0.97
CA MET A 67 6.72 -3.00 1.23
C MET A 67 6.00 -4.33 1.42
N TYR A 68 6.32 -5.36 0.63
CA TYR A 68 5.78 -6.71 0.83
C TYR A 68 6.21 -7.31 2.17
N GLU A 69 7.48 -7.19 2.55
CA GLU A 69 8.00 -7.66 3.84
C GLU A 69 7.24 -7.00 5.00
N ARG A 70 6.94 -5.71 4.88
CA ARG A 70 6.15 -5.00 5.90
C ARG A 70 4.69 -5.47 5.93
N ALA A 71 4.08 -5.71 4.78
CA ALA A 71 2.71 -6.23 4.73
C ALA A 71 2.61 -7.63 5.35
N GLU A 72 3.57 -8.50 5.04
CA GLU A 72 3.69 -9.85 5.60
C GLU A 72 3.84 -9.82 7.12
N ALA A 73 4.70 -8.94 7.65
CA ALA A 73 4.83 -8.76 9.10
C ALA A 73 3.51 -8.39 9.78
N ILE A 74 2.70 -7.53 9.16
CA ILE A 74 1.38 -7.15 9.69
C ILE A 74 0.40 -8.32 9.62
N PHE A 75 0.38 -9.09 8.53
CA PHE A 75 -0.50 -10.26 8.43
C PHE A 75 -0.16 -11.31 9.49
N ASN A 76 1.13 -11.58 9.70
CA ASN A 76 1.59 -12.54 10.70
C ASN A 76 1.28 -12.08 12.14
N GLU A 77 1.42 -10.78 12.43
CA GLU A 77 1.08 -10.23 13.76
C GLU A 77 -0.40 -10.44 14.09
N VAL A 78 -1.31 -10.32 13.11
CA VAL A 78 -2.76 -10.54 13.30
C VAL A 78 -3.11 -12.03 13.42
N GLU A 79 -2.32 -12.94 12.83
CA GLU A 79 -2.52 -14.39 13.00
C GLU A 79 -2.10 -14.92 14.37
N GLU A 80 -1.23 -14.17 15.08
CA GLU A 80 -0.72 -14.54 16.41
C GLU A 80 -1.55 -13.99 17.58
N GLU A 81 -2.53 -13.10 17.34
CA GLU A 81 -3.46 -12.53 18.35
C GLU A 81 -4.78 -13.31 18.51
#